data_AF-A0A942H4P0-F1
#
_entry.id   AF-A0A942H4P0-F1
#
_cell.length_a   1.000
_cell.length_b   1.000
_cell.length_c   1.000
_cell.angle_alpha   90.00
_cell.angle_beta   90.00
_cell.angle_gamma   90.00
#
_symmetry.space_group_name_H-M   'P 1'
#
loop_
_entity.id
_entity.type
_entity.pdbx_description
1 polymer ?
#
loop_
_entity_poly.entity_id
_entity_poly.type
_entity_poly.pdbx_seq_one_letter_code
_entity_poly.pdbx_strand_id
1 'polypeptide(L)'
;MQHDLEGWLNEYLAAVGIEGAARGAPLFRAADGKRRALTSAAFAAPSMRLMLKRRLKEAGLPLLFSPHSFRGTVVTNLLTQNVPLEEVQYLAGHASPTTTRIYDRRRRRVTRNIVERISI
;
A
#
# COMPACT_ATOMS: atom_id res chain seq x y z
N MET A 1 -9.76 -12.03 -6.17
CA MET A 1 -9.08 -10.96 -5.40
C MET A 1 -8.75 -11.36 -3.96
N GLN A 2 -9.71 -11.73 -3.09
CA GLN A 2 -9.36 -12.20 -1.73
C GLN A 2 -8.60 -13.54 -1.75
N HIS A 3 -8.99 -14.46 -2.64
CA HIS A 3 -8.31 -15.75 -2.86
C HIS A 3 -6.86 -15.62 -3.36
N ASP A 4 -6.51 -14.54 -4.06
CA ASP A 4 -5.18 -14.39 -4.66
C ASP A 4 -4.13 -13.97 -3.62
N LEU A 5 -4.50 -13.10 -2.67
CA LEU A 5 -3.58 -12.65 -1.63
C LEU A 5 -3.28 -13.76 -0.63
N GLU A 6 -4.30 -14.51 -0.22
CA GLU A 6 -4.13 -15.66 0.66
C GLU A 6 -3.26 -16.72 0.00
N GLY A 7 -3.49 -17.00 -1.29
CA GLY A 7 -2.63 -17.87 -2.09
C GLY A 7 -1.17 -17.42 -2.10
N TRP A 8 -0.89 -16.17 -2.47
CA TRP A 8 0.48 -15.63 -2.48
C TRP A 8 1.13 -15.62 -1.10
N LEU A 9 0.37 -15.37 -0.04
CA LEU A 9 0.90 -15.41 1.31
C LEU A 9 1.27 -16.83 1.71
N ASN A 10 0.42 -17.82 1.40
CA ASN A 10 0.71 -19.23 1.68
C ASN A 10 1.92 -19.71 0.88
N GLU A 11 2.00 -19.38 -0.42
CA GLU A 11 3.17 -19.67 -1.26
C GLU A 11 4.45 -19.06 -0.68
N TYR A 12 4.37 -17.81 -0.20
CA TYR A 12 5.49 -17.17 0.47
C TYR A 12 5.87 -17.91 1.77
N LEU A 13 4.91 -18.19 2.64
CA LEU A 13 5.14 -18.88 3.92
C LEU A 13 5.82 -20.25 3.71
N ALA A 14 5.34 -21.01 2.73
CA ALA A 14 5.91 -22.29 2.31
C ALA A 14 7.34 -22.12 1.78
N ALA A 15 7.57 -21.15 0.89
CA ALA A 15 8.89 -20.90 0.30
C ALA A 15 9.95 -20.45 1.33
N VAL A 16 9.53 -19.75 2.39
CA VAL A 16 10.43 -19.33 3.47
C VAL A 16 10.59 -20.43 4.53
N GLY A 17 9.68 -21.40 4.59
CA GLY A 17 9.67 -22.46 5.60
C GLY A 17 9.38 -21.95 7.01
N ILE A 18 8.49 -20.95 7.14
CA ILE A 18 8.14 -20.33 8.43
C ILE A 18 6.75 -20.72 8.93
N GLU A 19 6.12 -21.71 8.30
CA GLU A 19 4.91 -22.37 8.78
C GLU A 19 5.23 -23.02 10.14
N GLY A 20 4.70 -22.46 11.23
CA GLY A 20 5.03 -22.92 12.59
C GLY A 20 6.21 -22.20 13.26
N ALA A 21 6.72 -21.11 12.67
CA ALA A 21 7.71 -20.27 13.35
C ALA A 21 7.17 -19.75 14.70
N ALA A 22 8.08 -19.59 15.67
CA ALA A 22 7.75 -19.10 16.99
C ALA A 22 7.01 -17.75 16.94
N ARG A 23 6.08 -17.55 17.89
CA ARG A 23 5.37 -16.28 18.05
C ARG A 23 6.38 -15.13 18.19
N GLY A 24 6.26 -14.13 17.33
CA GLY A 24 7.18 -12.98 17.28
C GLY A 24 8.29 -13.09 16.23
N ALA A 25 8.41 -14.23 15.52
CA ALA A 25 9.28 -14.31 14.37
C ALA A 25 8.81 -13.36 13.25
N PRO A 26 9.72 -12.68 12.54
CA PRO A 26 9.34 -11.73 11.50
C PRO A 26 8.66 -12.44 10.33
N LEU A 27 7.49 -11.95 9.91
CA LEU A 27 6.77 -12.49 8.75
C LEU A 27 7.60 -12.29 7.47
N PHE A 28 8.03 -11.06 7.20
CA PHE A 28 8.85 -10.73 6.05
C PHE A 28 10.33 -10.92 6.37
N ARG A 29 11.01 -11.80 5.63
CA ARG A 29 12.42 -12.14 5.83
C ARG A 29 13.35 -11.35 4.93
N ALA A 30 14.54 -11.03 5.44
CA ALA A 30 15.61 -10.48 4.63
C ALA A 30 16.08 -11.50 3.58
N ALA A 31 16.53 -11.01 2.44
CA ALA A 31 17.11 -11.84 1.38
C ALA A 31 18.63 -11.67 1.35
N ASP A 32 19.34 -12.78 1.24
CA ASP A 32 20.75 -12.80 0.84
C ASP A 32 20.82 -12.88 -0.68
N GLY A 33 21.14 -11.74 -1.31
CA GLY A 33 21.23 -11.64 -2.76
C GLY A 33 22.36 -12.46 -3.38
N LYS A 34 23.42 -12.79 -2.63
CA LYS A 34 24.53 -13.63 -3.12
C LYS A 34 24.12 -15.09 -3.15
N ARG A 35 23.45 -15.55 -2.09
CA ARG A 35 22.96 -16.93 -1.96
C ARG A 35 21.62 -17.16 -2.63
N ARG A 36 20.95 -16.09 -3.09
CA ARG A 36 19.58 -16.10 -3.63
C ARG A 36 18.59 -16.80 -2.70
N ALA A 37 18.76 -16.58 -1.39
CA ALA A 37 18.00 -17.26 -0.35
C ALA A 37 17.42 -16.25 0.65
N LEU A 38 16.31 -16.61 1.29
CA LEU A 38 15.76 -15.86 2.42
C LEU A 38 16.48 -16.29 3.71
N THR A 39 16.61 -15.36 4.66
CA THR A 39 17.29 -15.60 5.94
C THR A 39 16.30 -15.53 7.10
N SER A 40 16.73 -15.89 8.31
CA SER A 40 15.90 -15.73 9.51
C SER A 40 15.74 -14.27 9.95
N ALA A 41 16.55 -13.35 9.43
CA ALA A 41 16.50 -11.94 9.83
C ALA A 41 15.24 -11.23 9.31
N ALA A 42 14.81 -10.19 10.02
CA ALA A 42 13.68 -9.36 9.63
C ALA A 42 13.98 -8.54 8.36
N PHE A 43 12.99 -8.38 7.49
CA PHE A 43 13.09 -7.51 6.34
C PHE A 43 13.17 -6.04 6.76
N ALA A 44 14.25 -5.36 6.39
CA ALA A 44 14.48 -3.98 6.76
C ALA A 44 13.58 -3.00 5.97
N ALA A 45 13.06 -1.97 6.63
CA ALA A 45 12.19 -0.98 5.99
C ALA A 45 12.82 -0.27 4.77
N PRO A 46 14.11 0.12 4.76
CA PRO A 46 14.76 0.69 3.57
C PRO A 46 14.75 -0.28 2.37
N SER A 47 14.84 -1.59 2.63
CA SER A 47 14.80 -2.63 1.59
C SER A 47 13.47 -2.67 0.85
N MET A 48 12.36 -2.33 1.53
CA MET A 48 11.04 -2.22 0.89
C MET A 48 11.04 -1.14 -0.19
N ARG A 49 11.60 0.03 0.13
CA ARG A 49 11.69 1.14 -0.82
C ARG A 49 12.53 0.73 -2.03
N LEU A 50 13.69 0.10 -1.82
CA LEU A 50 14.56 -0.35 -2.90
C LEU A 50 13.89 -1.43 -3.77
N MET A 51 13.21 -2.40 -3.16
CA MET A 51 12.40 -3.39 -3.87
C MET A 51 11.35 -2.74 -4.75
N LEU A 52 10.60 -1.78 -4.19
CA LEU A 52 9.61 -1.04 -4.94
C LEU A 52 10.23 -0.27 -6.12
N LYS A 53 11.35 0.44 -5.93
CA LYS A 53 12.00 1.18 -7.03
C LYS A 53 12.40 0.27 -8.19
N ARG A 54 12.88 -0.94 -7.91
CA ARG A 54 13.20 -1.93 -8.94
C ARG A 54 11.96 -2.32 -9.74
N ARG A 55 10.86 -2.65 -9.06
CA ARG A 55 9.57 -3.00 -9.69
C ARG A 55 8.96 -1.84 -10.48
N LEU A 56 9.06 -0.61 -9.99
CA LEU A 56 8.62 0.58 -10.73
C LEU A 56 9.42 0.74 -12.02
N LYS A 57 10.74 0.55 -11.98
CA LYS A 57 11.59 0.61 -13.18
C LYS A 57 11.21 -0.48 -14.19
N GLU A 58 11.04 -1.72 -13.73
CA GLU A 58 10.62 -2.85 -14.57
C GLU A 58 9.25 -2.60 -15.22
N ALA A 59 8.33 -1.96 -14.50
CA ALA A 59 6.98 -1.63 -15.00
C ALA A 59 6.92 -0.32 -15.82
N GLY A 60 8.05 0.38 -16.03
CA GLY A 60 8.06 1.67 -16.74
C GLY A 60 7.34 2.81 -15.98
N LEU A 61 7.19 2.69 -14.66
CA LEU A 61 6.47 3.65 -13.83
C LEU A 61 7.40 4.73 -13.23
N PRO A 62 6.88 5.95 -12.97
CA PRO A 62 7.63 7.02 -12.33
C PRO A 62 8.33 6.61 -11.03
N LEU A 63 9.64 6.85 -10.98
CA LEU A 63 10.46 6.57 -9.80
C LEU A 63 10.19 7.51 -8.63
N LEU A 64 9.30 8.49 -8.76
CA LEU A 64 8.85 9.31 -7.62
C LEU A 64 7.94 8.52 -6.68
N PHE A 65 7.27 7.46 -7.16
CA PHE A 65 6.34 6.68 -6.34
C PHE A 65 7.02 5.91 -5.22
N SER A 66 6.35 5.82 -4.07
CA SER A 66 6.85 5.21 -2.84
C SER A 66 5.77 4.32 -2.22
N PRO A 67 6.06 3.55 -1.16
CA PRO A 67 5.02 2.81 -0.45
C PRO A 67 3.90 3.74 0.07
N HIS A 68 4.25 4.98 0.42
CA HIS A 68 3.26 6.00 0.81
C HIS A 68 2.33 6.40 -0.35
N SER A 69 2.82 6.39 -1.59
CA SER A 69 1.99 6.64 -2.77
C SER A 69 0.90 5.59 -2.93
N PHE A 70 1.22 4.31 -2.68
CA PHE A 70 0.22 3.22 -2.74
C PHE A 70 -0.85 3.37 -1.66
N ARG A 71 -0.45 3.73 -0.44
CA ARG A 71 -1.38 4.06 0.64
C ARG A 71 -2.31 5.22 0.22
N GLY A 72 -1.76 6.29 -0.35
CA GLY A 72 -2.56 7.40 -0.87
C GLY A 72 -3.54 6.97 -1.97
N THR A 73 -3.15 6.07 -2.85
CA THR A 73 -4.03 5.50 -3.89
C THR A 73 -5.19 4.71 -3.27
N VAL A 74 -4.92 3.82 -2.32
CA VAL A 74 -5.98 3.04 -1.63
C VAL A 74 -6.99 3.98 -0.97
N VAL A 75 -6.50 4.95 -0.20
CA VAL A 75 -7.36 5.96 0.47
C VAL A 75 -8.18 6.74 -0.55
N THR A 76 -7.55 7.23 -1.63
CA THR A 76 -8.24 8.00 -2.68
C THR A 76 -9.32 7.17 -3.38
N ASN A 77 -9.03 5.90 -3.67
CA ASN A 77 -9.96 5.00 -4.38
C ASN A 77 -11.19 4.70 -3.53
N LEU A 78 -11.01 4.36 -2.26
CA LEU A 78 -12.13 4.09 -1.34
C LEU A 78 -13.03 5.31 -1.17
N LEU A 79 -12.44 6.50 -0.98
CA LEU A 79 -13.22 7.74 -0.90
C LEU A 79 -13.96 8.04 -2.20
N THR A 80 -13.33 7.77 -3.36
CA THR A 80 -13.97 7.96 -4.68
C THR A 80 -15.15 7.00 -4.88
N GLN A 81 -15.10 5.81 -4.29
CA GLN A 81 -16.18 4.82 -4.25
C GLN A 81 -17.24 5.11 -3.18
N ASN A 82 -17.20 6.30 -2.57
CA ASN A 82 -18.11 6.75 -1.51
C ASN A 82 -18.05 5.99 -0.19
N VAL A 83 -16.97 5.25 0.08
CA VAL A 83 -16.72 4.70 1.42
C VAL A 83 -16.66 5.87 2.43
N PRO A 84 -17.31 5.75 3.61
CA PRO A 84 -17.30 6.80 4.63
C PRO A 84 -15.88 7.22 5.04
N LEU A 85 -15.69 8.53 5.27
CA LEU A 85 -14.37 9.09 5.61
C LEU A 85 -13.78 8.43 6.86
N GLU A 86 -14.62 8.13 7.84
CA GLU A 86 -14.24 7.50 9.12
C GLU A 86 -13.77 6.05 8.94
N GLU A 87 -14.42 5.27 8.08
CA GLU A 87 -13.99 3.91 7.75
C GLU A 87 -12.65 3.91 7.02
N VAL A 88 -12.48 4.82 6.05
CA VAL A 88 -11.21 4.96 5.34
C VAL A 88 -10.10 5.46 6.29
N GLN A 89 -10.42 6.36 7.22
CA GLN A 89 -9.49 6.83 8.25
C GLN A 89 -9.05 5.68 9.16
N TYR A 90 -10.00 4.85 9.61
CA TYR A 90 -9.75 3.69 10.45
C TYR A 90 -8.86 2.67 9.72
N LEU A 91 -9.21 2.32 8.48
CA LEU A 91 -8.43 1.40 7.65
C LEU A 91 -7.00 1.92 7.40
N ALA A 92 -6.85 3.23 7.18
CA ALA A 92 -5.54 3.82 7.06
C ALA A 92 -4.79 3.80 8.42
N GLY A 93 -5.48 3.91 9.55
CA GLY A 93 -4.85 4.14 10.85
C GLY A 93 -4.37 5.59 10.99
N HIS A 94 -5.13 6.55 10.44
CA HIS A 94 -4.87 7.97 10.62
C HIS A 94 -5.44 8.47 11.95
N ALA A 95 -4.60 9.10 12.77
CA ALA A 95 -5.01 9.69 14.04
C ALA A 95 -5.94 10.91 13.87
N SER A 96 -5.91 11.57 12.71
CA SER A 96 -6.71 12.76 12.43
C SER A 96 -7.53 12.59 11.15
N PRO A 97 -8.81 12.98 11.13
CA PRO A 97 -9.60 13.00 9.89
C PRO A 97 -9.03 13.98 8.85
N THR A 98 -8.29 15.00 9.29
CA THR A 98 -7.68 16.00 8.39
C THR A 98 -6.66 15.35 7.46
N THR A 99 -5.87 14.38 7.93
CA THR A 99 -4.88 13.69 7.09
C THR A 99 -5.52 12.75 6.07
N THR A 100 -6.71 12.20 6.35
CA THR A 100 -7.50 11.44 5.37
C THR A 100 -8.16 12.37 4.35
N ARG A 101 -8.64 13.53 4.80
CA ARG A 101 -9.41 14.48 3.98
C ARG A 101 -8.63 15.06 2.80
N ILE A 102 -7.29 15.14 2.88
CA ILE A 102 -6.45 15.62 1.76
C ILE A 102 -6.60 14.76 0.50
N TYR A 103 -7.02 13.49 0.65
CA TYR A 103 -7.24 12.54 -0.44
C TYR A 103 -8.68 12.56 -0.97
N ASP A 104 -9.62 13.23 -0.30
CA ASP A 104 -11.02 13.29 -0.72
C ASP A 104 -11.21 14.24 -1.91
N ARG A 105 -11.22 13.68 -3.12
CA ARG A 105 -11.40 14.42 -4.36
C ARG A 105 -12.86 14.73 -4.69
N ARG A 106 -13.84 14.13 -3.99
CA ARG A 106 -15.27 14.36 -4.26
C ARG A 106 -15.63 15.82 -4.07
N ARG A 107 -15.10 16.46 -3.02
CA ARG A 107 -15.30 17.90 -2.75
C ARG A 107 -14.81 18.79 -3.89
N ARG A 108 -13.65 18.46 -4.47
CA ARG A 108 -13.10 19.21 -5.63
C ARG A 108 -13.97 19.07 -6.88
N ARG A 109 -14.58 17.90 -7.11
CA ARG A 109 -15.51 17.68 -8.23
C ARG A 109 -16.79 18.50 -8.07
N VAL A 110 -17.35 18.56 -6.85
CA VAL A 110 -18.52 19.40 -6.56
C VAL A 110 -18.23 20.86 -6.82
N THR A 111 -17.11 21.40 -6.31
CA THR A 111 -16.74 22.80 -6.55
C THR A 111 -16.58 23.12 -8.04
N ARG A 112 -15.90 22.26 -8.81
CA ARG A 112 -15.75 22.45 -10.25
C ARG A 112 -17.10 22.49 -10.97
N ASN A 113 -17.98 21.53 -10.69
CA ASN A 113 -19.32 21.47 -11.30
C ASN A 113 -20.19 22.69 -10.98
N ILE A 114 -20.03 23.30 -9.80
CA ILE A 114 -20.78 24.52 -9.42
C ILE A 114 -20.26 25.72 -10.21
N VAL A 115 -18.93 25.87 -10.33
CA VAL A 115 -18.32 26.98 -11.10
C VAL A 115 -18.70 26.91 -12.58
N GLU A 116 -18.65 25.72 -13.19
CA GLU A 116 -19.05 25.51 -14.59
C GLU A 116 -20.53 25.84 -14.86
N ARG A 117 -21.39 25.83 -13.83
CA ARG A 117 -22.81 26.21 -13.96
C ARG A 117 -23.08 27.71 -13.83
N ILE A 118 -22.16 28.47 -13.24
CA ILE A 118 -22.32 29.91 -12.99
C ILE A 118 -21.69 30.74 -14.13
N SER A 119 -20.72 30.17 -14.87
CA SER A 119 -20.18 30.80 -16.07
C SER A 119 -21.23 30.88 -17.19
N ILE A 120 -22.00 31.97 -17.18
CA ILE A 120 -22.79 32.52 -18.29
C ILE A 120 -22.08 33.78 -18.77
#